data_AF-A0A9D1BR36-F1
#
_entry.id   AF-A0A9D1BR36-F1
#
_cell.length_a   1.000
_cell.length_b   1.000
_cell.length_c   1.000
_cell.angle_alpha   90.00
_cell.angle_beta   90.00
_cell.angle_gamma   90.00
#
_symmetry.space_group_name_H-M   'P 1'
#
loop_
_entity.id
_entity.type
_entity.pdbx_description
1 polymer ?
#
loop_
_entity_poly.entity_id
_entity_poly.type
_entity_poly.pdbx_seq_one_letter_code
_entity_poly.pdbx_strand_id
1 'polypeptide(L)'
;MNVPVLFGALFFWAAAWATNEYLVRIQPANRNLARAIDLFVPILFGITLLVLWEGVTRGLNVSPVLLPPPSMIWLRLTASVPLLWADFQQTFIKSVLVGFALGCSLGFVVAVLVDRSPFL
;
A
#
# COMPACT_ATOMS: atom_id res chain seq x y z
N MET A 1 11.57 10.92 -23.29
CA MET A 1 10.56 9.87 -23.08
C MET A 1 11.21 8.54 -23.38
N ASN A 2 11.12 7.57 -22.47
CA ASN A 2 11.64 6.22 -22.67
C ASN A 2 10.55 5.34 -23.29
N VAL A 3 10.37 5.50 -24.60
CA VAL A 3 9.34 4.82 -25.39
C VAL A 3 9.37 3.29 -25.24
N PRO A 4 10.54 2.60 -25.21
CA PRO A 4 10.59 1.15 -25.01
C PRO A 4 10.03 0.70 -23.66
N VAL A 5 10.27 1.47 -22.59
CA VAL A 5 9.79 1.15 -21.23
C VAL A 5 8.27 1.28 -21.16
N LEU A 6 7.72 2.31 -21.81
CA LEU A 6 6.28 2.51 -21.88
C LEU A 6 5.59 1.36 -22.62
N PHE A 7 6.10 0.99 -23.80
CA PHE A 7 5.55 -0.13 -24.58
C PHE A 7 5.70 -1.46 -23.85
N GLY A 8 6.82 -1.69 -23.15
CA GLY A 8 7.00 -2.87 -22.31
C GLY A 8 5.95 -2.97 -21.20
N ALA A 9 5.63 -1.85 -20.54
CA ALA A 9 4.60 -1.81 -19.50
C ALA A 9 3.18 -2.04 -20.05
N LEU A 10 2.85 -1.46 -21.21
CA LEU A 10 1.57 -1.68 -21.88
C LEU A 10 1.43 -3.15 -22.35
N PHE A 11 2.49 -3.73 -22.89
CA PHE A 11 2.51 -5.14 -23.27
C PHE A 11 2.33 -6.05 -22.06
N PHE A 12 3.05 -5.79 -20.96
CA PHE A 12 2.89 -6.53 -19.71
C PHE A 12 1.44 -6.43 -19.20
N TRP A 13 0.85 -5.24 -19.22
CA TRP A 13 -0.53 -5.04 -18.79
C TRP A 13 -1.53 -5.86 -19.64
N ALA A 14 -1.38 -5.84 -20.97
CA ALA A 14 -2.22 -6.63 -21.86
C ALA A 14 -2.07 -8.14 -21.59
N ALA A 15 -0.85 -8.62 -21.36
CA ALA A 15 -0.57 -10.02 -21.03
C ALA A 15 -1.16 -10.41 -19.66
N ALA A 16 -1.01 -9.54 -18.64
CA ALA A 16 -1.56 -9.74 -17.31
C ALA A 16 -3.09 -9.75 -17.33
N TRP A 17 -3.73 -8.86 -18.10
CA TRP A 17 -5.17 -8.89 -18.33
C TRP A 17 -5.60 -10.22 -18.94
N ALA A 18 -4.98 -10.63 -20.05
CA ALA A 18 -5.33 -11.88 -20.74
C ALA A 18 -5.17 -13.10 -19.83
N THR A 19 -4.12 -13.12 -19.00
CA THR A 19 -3.88 -14.16 -18.00
C THR A 19 -4.97 -14.16 -16.94
N ASN A 20 -5.35 -12.99 -16.42
CA ASN A 20 -6.41 -12.87 -15.43
C ASN A 20 -7.77 -13.35 -15.97
N GLU A 21 -8.12 -12.93 -17.18
CA GLU A 21 -9.35 -13.34 -17.86
C GLU A 21 -9.39 -14.86 -18.09
N TYR A 22 -8.26 -15.45 -18.46
CA TYR A 22 -8.12 -16.90 -18.61
C TYR A 22 -8.30 -17.63 -17.28
N LEU A 23 -7.65 -17.17 -16.21
CA LEU A 23 -7.71 -17.80 -14.89
C LEU A 23 -9.11 -17.75 -14.27
N VAL A 24 -9.84 -16.64 -14.44
CA VAL A 24 -11.21 -16.48 -13.91
C VAL A 24 -12.22 -17.37 -14.65
N ARG A 25 -11.95 -17.73 -15.91
CA ARG A 25 -12.82 -18.63 -16.70
C ARG A 25 -12.61 -20.11 -16.39
N ILE A 26 -11.50 -20.47 -15.73
CA ILE A 26 -11.24 -21.85 -15.34
C ILE A 26 -12.16 -22.24 -14.18
N GLN A 27 -12.82 -23.40 -14.30
CA GLN A 27 -13.52 -24.05 -13.19
C GLN A 27 -12.59 -25.10 -12.57
N PRO A 28 -11.86 -24.79 -11.49
CA PRO A 28 -10.89 -25.71 -10.91
C PRO A 28 -11.58 -26.92 -10.27
N ALA A 29 -11.22 -28.12 -10.74
CA ALA A 29 -11.72 -29.37 -10.17
C ALA A 29 -11.13 -29.68 -8.78
N ASN A 30 -9.99 -29.06 -8.43
CA ASN A 30 -9.28 -29.28 -7.17
C ASN A 30 -9.31 -28.02 -6.29
N ARG A 31 -9.66 -28.20 -5.01
CA ARG A 31 -9.71 -27.11 -4.01
C ARG A 31 -8.37 -26.40 -3.79
N ASN A 32 -7.25 -27.11 -3.97
CA ASN A 32 -5.92 -26.49 -3.86
C ASN A 32 -5.63 -25.58 -5.06
N LEU A 33 -6.05 -25.97 -6.26
CA LEU A 33 -5.92 -25.15 -7.46
C LEU A 33 -6.80 -23.90 -7.36
N ALA A 34 -8.03 -24.04 -6.85
CA ALA A 34 -8.92 -22.91 -6.61
C ALA A 34 -8.26 -21.85 -5.70
N ARG A 35 -7.74 -22.27 -4.53
CA ARG A 35 -7.04 -21.37 -3.60
C ARG A 35 -5.80 -20.71 -4.22
N ALA A 36 -5.07 -21.45 -5.05
CA ALA A 36 -3.89 -20.90 -5.73
C ALA A 36 -4.29 -19.79 -6.71
N ILE A 37 -5.37 -19.99 -7.48
CA ILE A 37 -5.92 -18.96 -8.38
C ILE A 37 -6.42 -17.76 -7.57
N ASP A 38 -7.17 -18.01 -6.50
CA ASP A 38 -7.72 -16.95 -5.62
C ASP A 38 -6.62 -16.06 -5.01
N LEU A 39 -5.44 -16.61 -4.73
CA LEU A 39 -4.28 -15.85 -4.25
C LEU A 39 -3.47 -15.23 -5.39
N PHE A 40 -3.32 -15.91 -6.51
CA PHE A 40 -2.51 -15.44 -7.63
C PHE A 40 -3.12 -14.22 -8.32
N VAL A 41 -4.44 -14.18 -8.48
CA VAL A 41 -5.18 -13.06 -9.10
C VAL A 41 -4.87 -11.71 -8.43
N PRO A 42 -5.03 -11.53 -7.11
CA PRO A 42 -4.71 -10.25 -6.46
C PRO A 42 -3.21 -9.91 -6.48
N ILE A 43 -2.33 -10.93 -6.43
CA ILE A 43 -0.89 -10.71 -6.57
C ILE A 43 -0.54 -10.19 -7.97
N LEU A 44 -1.07 -10.83 -9.01
CA LEU A 44 -0.87 -10.42 -10.40
C LEU A 44 -1.37 -8.99 -10.61
N PHE A 45 -2.53 -8.65 -10.04
CA PHE A 45 -3.05 -7.28 -10.07
C PHE A 45 -2.10 -6.29 -9.40
N GLY A 46 -1.62 -6.58 -8.19
CA GLY A 46 -0.66 -5.72 -7.48
C GLY A 46 0.64 -5.51 -8.25
N ILE A 47 1.20 -6.58 -8.83
CA ILE A 47 2.40 -6.50 -9.69
C ILE A 47 2.11 -5.64 -10.93
N THR A 48 0.94 -5.81 -11.55
CA THR A 48 0.55 -5.04 -12.74
C THR A 48 0.47 -3.55 -12.45
N LEU A 49 -0.05 -3.15 -11.28
CA LEU A 49 -0.05 -1.75 -10.86
C LEU A 49 1.37 -1.19 -10.72
N LEU A 50 2.28 -1.94 -10.10
CA LEU A 50 3.67 -1.50 -9.93
C LEU A 50 4.40 -1.36 -11.27
N VAL A 51 4.23 -2.34 -12.17
CA VAL A 51 4.85 -2.32 -13.50
C VAL A 51 4.32 -1.17 -14.35
N LEU A 52 3.01 -0.93 -14.35
CA LEU A 52 2.41 0.21 -15.06
C LEU A 52 2.88 1.53 -14.48
N TRP A 53 2.91 1.67 -13.16
CA TRP A 53 3.36 2.89 -12.50
C TRP A 53 4.83 3.21 -12.84
N GLU A 54 5.72 2.23 -12.72
CA GLU A 54 7.13 2.35 -13.14
C GLU A 54 7.25 2.70 -14.62
N GLY A 55 6.50 1.99 -15.47
CA GLY A 55 6.51 2.15 -16.91
C GLY A 55 6.07 3.53 -17.37
N VAL A 56 5.00 4.06 -16.77
CA VAL A 56 4.45 5.39 -17.07
C VAL A 56 5.38 6.48 -16.56
N THR A 57 5.84 6.40 -15.30
CA THR A 57 6.71 7.43 -14.71
C THR A 57 8.04 7.55 -15.47
N ARG A 58 8.69 6.43 -15.78
CA ARG A 58 9.94 6.42 -16.55
C ARG A 58 9.73 6.63 -18.04
N GLY A 59 8.65 6.11 -18.61
CA GLY A 59 8.33 6.21 -20.04
C GLY A 59 8.00 7.64 -20.45
N LEU A 60 7.18 8.33 -19.66
CA LEU A 60 6.79 9.71 -19.90
C LEU A 60 7.77 10.75 -19.33
N ASN A 61 8.85 10.32 -18.66
CA ASN A 61 9.78 11.20 -17.95
C ASN A 61 9.08 12.11 -16.92
N VAL A 62 8.17 11.54 -16.13
CA VAL A 62 7.47 12.27 -15.06
C VAL A 62 8.49 12.76 -14.04
N SER A 63 8.34 14.01 -13.58
CA SER A 63 9.21 14.57 -12.54
C SER A 63 9.12 13.74 -11.26
N PRO A 64 10.27 13.27 -10.70
CA PRO A 64 10.28 12.50 -9.45
C PRO A 64 9.71 13.27 -8.24
N VAL A 65 9.64 14.60 -8.33
CA VAL A 65 9.01 15.46 -7.30
C VAL A 65 7.51 15.26 -7.27
N LEU A 66 6.87 15.00 -8.41
CA LEU A 66 5.43 14.76 -8.51
C LEU A 66 5.10 13.30 -8.21
N LEU A 67 5.79 12.38 -8.88
CA LEU A 67 5.54 10.96 -8.74
C LEU A 67 6.82 10.16 -8.98
N PRO A 68 7.51 9.73 -7.92
CA PRO A 68 8.71 8.91 -8.05
C PRO A 68 8.36 7.51 -8.57
N PRO A 69 9.24 6.87 -9.38
CA PRO A 69 9.08 5.49 -9.77
C PRO A 69 9.12 4.56 -8.54
N PRO A 70 8.30 3.50 -8.47
CA PRO A 70 8.24 2.61 -7.31
C PRO A 70 9.58 1.94 -6.98
N SER A 71 10.43 1.66 -7.97
CA SER A 71 11.80 1.16 -7.73
C SER A 71 12.66 2.12 -6.90
N MET A 72 12.51 3.43 -7.10
CA MET A 72 13.23 4.44 -6.32
C MET A 72 12.70 4.52 -4.89
N ILE A 73 11.38 4.40 -4.71
CA ILE A 73 10.75 4.33 -3.39
C ILE A 73 11.30 3.11 -2.63
N TRP A 74 11.32 1.94 -3.27
CA TRP A 74 11.82 0.70 -2.67
C TRP A 74 13.29 0.80 -2.23
N LEU A 75 14.14 1.39 -3.07
CA LEU A 75 15.55 1.60 -2.74
C LEU A 75 15.70 2.51 -1.52
N ARG A 76 14.92 3.60 -1.45
CA ARG A 76 14.95 4.52 -0.30
C ARG A 76 14.42 3.87 0.97
N LEU A 77 13.35 3.08 0.85
CA LEU A 77 12.74 2.38 1.97
C LEU A 77 13.73 1.38 2.60
N THR A 78 14.44 0.61 1.77
CA THR A 78 15.41 -0.39 2.26
C THR A 78 16.73 0.23 2.72
N ALA A 79 17.19 1.32 2.12
CA ALA A 79 18.40 2.02 2.55
C ALA A 79 18.21 2.82 3.84
N SER A 80 16.99 3.29 4.13
CA SER A 80 16.70 4.18 5.27
C SER A 80 15.99 3.48 6.43
N VAL A 81 16.00 2.14 6.49
CA VAL A 81 15.31 1.37 7.55
C VAL A 81 15.64 1.84 8.98
N PRO A 82 16.92 2.08 9.35
CA PRO A 82 17.24 2.54 10.71
C PRO A 82 16.61 3.90 11.06
N LEU A 83 16.56 4.81 10.09
CA LEU A 83 15.94 6.12 10.25
C LEU A 83 14.42 6.01 10.36
N LEU A 84 13.80 5.26 9.44
CA LEU A 84 12.35 5.02 9.46
C LEU A 84 11.90 4.39 10.79
N TRP A 85 12.73 3.49 11.34
CA TRP A 85 12.46 2.88 12.63
C TRP A 85 12.53 3.88 13.78
N ALA A 86 13.57 4.73 13.81
CA ALA A 86 13.68 5.79 14.81
C ALA A 86 12.50 6.78 14.73
N ASP A 87 12.10 7.17 13.52
CA ASP A 87 10.95 8.04 13.28
C ASP A 87 9.63 7.38 13.71
N PHE A 88 9.47 6.07 13.46
CA PHE A 88 8.32 5.30 13.93
C PHE A 88 8.24 5.25 15.45
N GLN A 89 9.36 4.99 16.13
CA GLN A 89 9.40 5.02 17.60
C GLN A 89 9.01 6.40 18.14
N GLN A 90 9.48 7.47 17.51
CA GLN A 90 9.23 8.82 17.97
C GLN A 90 7.78 9.27 17.71
N THR A 91 7.29 9.10 16.49
CA THR A 91 5.99 9.63 16.06
C THR A 91 4.85 8.70 16.48
N PHE A 92 4.99 7.40 16.28
CA PHE A 92 3.91 6.46 16.58
C PHE A 92 3.92 6.06 18.06
N ILE A 93 5.03 5.52 18.56
CA ILE A 93 5.06 4.93 19.90
C ILE A 93 4.99 6.02 20.97
N LYS A 94 5.89 7.00 20.92
CA LYS A 94 5.98 8.02 21.98
C LYS A 94 4.91 9.09 21.87
N SER A 95 4.45 9.43 20.66
CA SER A 95 3.50 10.53 20.47
C SER A 95 2.07 10.02 20.32
N VAL A 96 1.78 9.20 19.29
CA VAL A 96 0.41 8.76 19.00
C VAL A 96 -0.15 7.86 20.11
N LEU A 97 0.55 6.80 20.51
CA LEU A 97 -0.01 5.86 21.51
C LEU A 97 -0.21 6.52 22.87
N VAL A 98 0.77 7.29 23.33
CA VAL A 98 0.69 8.00 24.62
C VAL A 98 -0.42 9.06 24.57
N GLY A 99 -0.46 9.87 23.51
CA GLY A 99 -1.49 10.89 23.33
C GLY A 99 -2.89 10.30 23.23
N PHE A 100 -3.06 9.19 22.51
CA PHE A 100 -4.33 8.47 22.41
C PHE A 100 -4.79 7.94 23.75
N ALA A 101 -3.91 7.25 24.49
CA ALA A 101 -4.23 6.72 25.81
C ALA A 101 -4.62 7.84 26.78
N LEU A 102 -3.80 8.89 26.89
CA LEU A 102 -4.09 10.02 27.76
C LEU A 102 -5.38 10.73 27.35
N GLY A 103 -5.59 10.98 26.05
CA GLY A 103 -6.80 11.62 25.54
C GLY A 103 -8.07 10.84 25.85
N CYS A 104 -8.08 9.54 25.59
CA CYS A 104 -9.22 8.67 25.93
C CYS A 104 -9.46 8.61 27.44
N SER A 105 -8.41 8.46 28.25
CA SER A 105 -8.54 8.42 29.71
C SER A 105 -9.06 9.74 30.27
N LEU A 106 -8.52 10.89 29.82
CA LEU A 106 -9.00 12.20 30.25
C LEU A 106 -10.45 12.43 29.83
N GLY A 107 -10.80 12.13 28.58
CA GLY A 107 -12.19 12.26 28.11
C GLY A 107 -13.16 11.42 28.94
N PHE A 108 -12.78 10.19 29.26
CA PHE A 108 -13.57 9.32 30.12
C PHE A 108 -13.72 9.86 31.55
N VAL A 109 -12.63 10.29 32.18
CA VAL A 109 -12.66 10.85 33.53
C VAL A 109 -13.53 12.12 33.59
N VAL A 110 -13.38 13.02 32.61
CA VAL A 110 -14.20 14.23 32.51
C VAL A 110 -15.67 13.88 32.35
N ALA A 111 -16.02 12.90 31.50
CA ALA A 111 -17.40 12.46 31.35
C ALA A 111 -18.01 11.97 32.68
N VAL A 112 -17.26 11.19 33.45
CA VAL A 112 -17.69 10.74 34.79
C VAL A 112 -17.85 11.90 35.77
N LEU A 113 -16.94 12.87 35.76
CA LEU A 113 -17.03 14.05 36.63
C LEU A 113 -18.23 14.93 36.30
N VAL A 114 -18.52 15.10 35.00
CA VAL A 114 -19.69 15.86 34.52
C VAL A 114 -20.99 15.16 34.93
N ASP A 115 -21.08 13.83 34.79
CA ASP A 115 -22.24 13.03 35.21
C ASP A 115 -22.53 13.16 36.73
N ARG A 116 -21.52 13.51 37.54
CA ARG A 116 -21.66 13.73 38.98
C ARG A 116 -21.91 15.18 39.39
N SER A 117 -21.87 16.12 38.44
CA SER A 117 -22.05 17.54 38.74
C SER A 117 -23.54 17.88 38.84
N PRO A 118 -24.04 18.39 39.99
CA PRO A 118 -25.44 18.77 40.17
C PRO A 118 -25.86 20.04 39.40
N PHE A 119 -24.96 20.64 38.62
CA PHE A 119 -25.22 21.82 37.80
C PHE A 119 -25.74 21.48 36.39
N LEU A 120 -25.71 20.20 36.00
CA LEU A 120 -26.41 19.60 34.86
C LEU A 120 -27.37 18.52 35.37
#